data_AF-B8FP39-F1
#
_entry.id   AF-B8FP39-F1
#
_cell.length_a   1.000
_cell.length_b   1.000
_cell.length_c   1.000
_cell.angle_alpha   90.00
_cell.angle_beta   90.00
_cell.angle_gamma   90.00
#
_symmetry.space_group_name_H-M   'P 1'
#
loop_
_entity.id
_entity.type
_entity.pdbx_description
1 polymer ?
#
loop_
_entity_poly.entity_id
_entity_poly.type
_entity_poly.pdbx_seq_one_letter_code
_entity_poly.pdbx_strand_id
1 'polypeptide(L)'
;MNNTCASRQALQNLLQLLAEFFTFPDEEFCAAVRKGLVDLQVKELSQGAGLPRESEFKQDALTYEEWVTAYNHCFLGVQKPFAPPIESIYKPWTGDESFQVSFKAQKGYLMGDSAHHVQHILKSFGLEIPPEYTMMPDHLIILLELLAFLVGGGFEKEAKQFCRDHFDWLPDLQKAIEALPVNGRLFMAALAELEGLLQAFLNQDQKHGPLQEMIEPARFLN
;
A
#
# COMPACT_ATOMS: atom_id res chain seq x y z
N MET A 1 27.32 -8.80 3.41
CA MET A 1 26.26 -9.46 2.60
C MET A 1 24.97 -9.77 3.38
N ASN A 2 24.92 -9.64 4.72
CA ASN A 2 23.71 -10.00 5.51
C ASN A 2 22.66 -8.88 5.67
N ASN A 3 22.99 -7.62 5.40
CA ASN A 3 22.10 -6.49 5.73
C ASN A 3 20.95 -6.30 4.73
N THR A 4 21.14 -6.62 3.45
CA THR A 4 20.11 -6.43 2.41
C THR A 4 18.96 -7.44 2.52
N CYS A 5 19.24 -8.67 2.95
CA CYS A 5 18.20 -9.67 3.20
C CYS A 5 17.34 -9.30 4.41
N ALA A 6 17.98 -8.89 5.51
CA ALA A 6 17.28 -8.43 6.71
C ALA A 6 16.44 -7.17 6.46
N SER A 7 16.97 -6.21 5.68
CA SER A 7 16.25 -4.98 5.31
C SER A 7 15.00 -5.27 4.46
N ARG A 8 15.10 -6.17 3.47
CA ARG A 8 13.94 -6.59 2.67
C ARG A 8 12.88 -7.30 3.51
N GLN A 9 13.29 -8.19 4.42
CA GLN A 9 12.35 -8.87 5.32
C GLN A 9 11.65 -7.87 6.25
N ALA A 10 12.37 -6.86 6.76
CA ALA A 10 11.78 -5.83 7.60
C ALA A 10 10.73 -5.00 6.84
N LEU A 11 11.01 -4.63 5.58
CA LEU A 11 10.03 -3.92 4.73
C LEU A 11 8.83 -4.81 4.39
N GLN A 12 9.05 -6.09 4.07
CA GLN A 12 7.98 -7.05 3.83
C GLN A 12 7.04 -7.15 5.05
N ASN A 13 7.60 -7.31 6.25
CA ASN A 13 6.83 -7.41 7.48
C ASN A 13 6.09 -6.10 7.80
N LEU A 14 6.70 -4.94 7.49
CA LEU A 14 6.05 -3.64 7.66
C LEU A 14 4.83 -3.47 6.75
N LEU A 15 4.93 -3.92 5.50
CA LEU A 15 3.81 -3.88 4.55
C LEU A 15 2.67 -4.81 5.00
N GLN A 16 3.00 -5.99 5.51
CA GLN A 16 2.01 -6.92 6.08
C GLN A 16 1.32 -6.33 7.32
N LEU A 17 2.07 -5.70 8.22
CA LEU A 17 1.53 -5.01 9.40
C LEU A 17 0.55 -3.89 8.99
N LEU A 18 0.89 -3.11 7.95
CA LEU A 18 0.00 -2.05 7.45
C LEU A 18 -1.24 -2.62 6.75
N ALA A 19 -1.16 -3.81 6.15
CA ALA A 19 -2.30 -4.48 5.53
C ALA A 19 -3.37 -4.89 6.56
N GLU A 20 -2.97 -5.22 7.80
CA GLU A 20 -3.91 -5.60 8.88
C GLU A 20 -4.92 -4.50 9.23
N PHE A 21 -4.61 -3.21 8.96
CA PHE A 21 -5.57 -2.13 9.14
C PHE A 21 -6.76 -2.20 8.17
N PHE A 22 -6.60 -2.90 7.06
CA PHE A 22 -7.59 -2.99 5.99
C PHE A 22 -8.24 -4.37 5.89
N THR A 23 -7.82 -5.34 6.71
CA THR A 23 -8.54 -6.60 6.93
C THR A 23 -9.70 -6.39 7.91
N PHE A 24 -10.64 -7.35 7.93
CA PHE A 24 -11.69 -7.32 8.95
C PHE A 24 -11.06 -7.28 10.36
N PRO A 25 -11.56 -6.46 11.30
CA PRO A 25 -10.85 -6.23 12.56
C PRO A 25 -10.64 -7.53 13.34
N ASP A 26 -9.42 -7.67 13.86
CA ASP A 26 -9.02 -8.73 14.78
C ASP A 26 -8.85 -8.16 16.20
N GLU A 27 -9.32 -8.88 17.22
CA GLU A 27 -9.33 -8.39 18.60
C GLU A 27 -7.91 -8.23 19.18
N GLU A 28 -6.99 -9.12 18.82
CA GLU A 28 -5.59 -9.06 19.26
C GLU A 28 -4.88 -7.85 18.63
N PHE A 29 -5.06 -7.66 17.32
CA PHE A 29 -4.51 -6.49 16.62
C PHE A 29 -5.09 -5.18 17.16
N CYS A 30 -6.41 -5.13 17.40
CA CYS A 30 -7.08 -4.00 18.05
C CYS A 30 -6.43 -3.67 19.40
N ALA A 31 -6.20 -4.68 20.23
CA ALA A 31 -5.55 -4.50 21.53
C ALA A 31 -4.10 -4.02 21.38
N ALA A 32 -3.37 -4.50 20.37
CA ALA A 32 -2.00 -4.08 20.10
C ALA A 32 -1.90 -2.60 19.70
N VAL A 33 -2.80 -2.12 18.82
CA VAL A 33 -2.88 -0.69 18.44
C VAL A 33 -3.16 0.17 19.67
N ARG A 34 -4.17 -0.19 20.48
CA ARG A 34 -4.53 0.56 21.70
C ARG A 34 -3.40 0.64 22.73
N LYS A 35 -2.58 -0.42 22.83
CA LYS A 35 -1.42 -0.46 23.73
C LYS A 35 -0.22 0.32 23.17
N GLY A 36 -0.23 0.72 21.90
CA GLY A 36 0.90 1.36 21.20
C GLY A 36 1.96 0.36 20.75
N LEU A 37 1.66 -0.93 20.73
CA LEU A 37 2.60 -1.96 20.28
C LEU A 37 2.80 -1.90 18.76
N VAL A 38 1.76 -1.54 18.01
CA VAL A 38 1.88 -1.37 16.56
C VAL A 38 2.78 -0.18 16.22
N ASP A 39 2.69 0.93 16.96
CA ASP A 39 3.59 2.08 16.76
C ASP A 39 5.07 1.73 17.00
N LEU A 40 5.34 0.90 18.01
CA LEU A 40 6.69 0.36 18.26
C LEU A 40 7.15 -0.54 17.11
N GLN A 41 6.29 -1.45 16.63
CA GLN A 41 6.61 -2.33 15.51
C GLN A 41 6.88 -1.56 14.21
N VAL A 42 6.09 -0.53 13.90
CA VAL A 42 6.35 0.37 12.76
C VAL A 42 7.73 0.98 12.88
N LYS A 43 8.07 1.52 14.06
CA LYS A 43 9.39 2.12 14.29
C LYS A 43 10.53 1.13 14.08
N GLU A 44 10.43 -0.07 14.67
CA GLU A 44 11.46 -1.10 14.57
C GLU A 44 11.62 -1.65 13.14
N LEU A 45 10.51 -2.01 12.49
CA LEU A 45 10.52 -2.58 11.14
C LEU A 45 10.98 -1.55 10.10
N SER A 46 10.51 -0.30 10.22
CA SER A 46 10.91 0.77 9.30
C SER A 46 12.38 1.14 9.45
N GLN A 47 12.94 1.12 10.66
CA GLN A 47 14.38 1.25 10.89
C GLN A 47 15.15 0.07 10.29
N GLY A 48 14.69 -1.16 10.49
CA GLY A 48 15.26 -2.36 9.89
C GLY A 48 15.26 -2.31 8.36
N ALA A 49 14.22 -1.72 7.77
CA ALA A 49 14.10 -1.50 6.32
C ALA A 49 14.99 -0.35 5.79
N GLY A 50 15.62 0.45 6.66
CA GLY A 50 16.35 1.65 6.23
C GLY A 50 15.44 2.80 5.78
N LEU A 51 14.19 2.80 6.25
CA LEU A 51 13.12 3.75 5.93
C LEU A 51 12.48 4.27 7.22
N PRO A 52 13.24 4.86 8.17
CA PRO A 52 12.72 5.14 9.52
C PRO A 52 11.43 5.96 9.49
N ARG A 53 10.41 5.45 10.19
CA ARG A 53 9.08 6.05 10.39
C ARG A 53 8.77 6.15 11.88
N GLU A 54 7.90 7.09 12.22
CA GLU A 54 7.24 7.14 13.53
C GLU A 54 5.74 7.31 13.26
N SER A 55 4.93 6.36 13.76
CA SER A 55 3.47 6.40 13.65
C SER A 55 2.84 6.78 14.99
N GLU A 56 1.59 7.22 14.94
CA GLU A 56 0.81 7.64 16.11
C GLU A 56 -0.57 6.97 16.17
N PHE A 57 -0.70 5.73 15.69
CA PHE A 57 -1.98 5.02 15.58
C PHE A 57 -2.72 4.89 16.90
N LYS A 58 -1.98 4.82 18.02
CA LYS A 58 -2.57 4.81 19.37
C LYS A 58 -3.51 6.00 19.63
N GLN A 59 -3.27 7.15 19.02
CA GLN A 59 -4.08 8.37 19.25
C GLN A 59 -5.51 8.22 18.72
N ASP A 60 -5.67 7.51 17.61
CA ASP A 60 -6.96 7.23 16.96
C ASP A 60 -7.45 5.80 17.23
N ALA A 61 -6.86 5.11 18.21
CA ALA A 61 -7.17 3.72 18.49
C ALA A 61 -8.62 3.52 18.94
N LEU A 62 -9.29 2.57 18.30
CA LEU A 62 -10.67 2.21 18.56
C LEU A 62 -10.74 0.99 19.50
N THR A 63 -11.83 0.85 20.24
CA THR A 63 -12.21 -0.47 20.80
C THR A 63 -12.53 -1.44 19.66
N TYR A 64 -12.52 -2.75 19.94
CA TYR A 64 -12.85 -3.76 18.93
C TYR A 64 -14.24 -3.53 18.31
N GLU A 65 -15.25 -3.23 19.14
CA GLU A 65 -16.62 -2.95 18.68
C GLU A 65 -16.70 -1.68 17.81
N GLU A 66 -16.00 -0.61 18.20
CA GLU A 66 -15.91 0.62 17.42
C GLU A 66 -15.18 0.39 16.09
N TRP A 67 -14.13 -0.44 16.07
CA TRP A 67 -13.39 -0.76 14.86
C TRP A 67 -14.26 -1.59 13.90
N VAL A 68 -14.94 -2.63 14.38
CA VAL A 68 -15.91 -3.39 13.56
C VAL A 68 -16.96 -2.46 12.97
N THR A 69 -17.49 -1.54 13.77
CA THR A 69 -18.47 -0.55 13.32
C THR A 69 -17.89 0.38 12.25
N ALA A 70 -16.69 0.91 12.49
CA ALA A 70 -15.99 1.79 11.54
C ALA A 70 -15.67 1.06 10.23
N TYR A 71 -15.16 -0.17 10.29
CA TYR A 71 -14.85 -0.99 9.12
C TYR A 71 -16.10 -1.26 8.27
N ASN A 72 -17.21 -1.65 8.91
CA ASN A 72 -18.46 -1.93 8.21
C ASN A 72 -19.04 -0.69 7.51
N HIS A 73 -18.96 0.47 8.17
CA HIS A 73 -19.45 1.73 7.59
C HIS A 73 -18.51 2.30 6.52
N CYS A 74 -17.19 2.22 6.73
CA CYS A 74 -16.21 2.72 5.78
C CYS A 74 -16.12 1.84 4.53
N PHE A 75 -16.06 0.51 4.67
CA PHE A 75 -15.60 -0.37 3.60
C PHE A 75 -16.65 -1.34 3.07
N LEU A 76 -17.55 -1.86 3.92
CA LEU A 76 -18.53 -2.90 3.50
C LEU A 76 -19.86 -2.35 2.97
N GLY A 77 -20.06 -1.03 2.99
CA GLY A 77 -21.25 -0.41 2.39
C GLY A 77 -22.55 -0.70 3.13
N VAL A 78 -22.48 -1.00 4.44
CA VAL A 78 -23.67 -1.12 5.32
C VAL A 78 -24.48 0.18 5.31
N GLN A 79 -23.82 1.32 5.09
CA GLN A 79 -24.44 2.61 4.83
C GLN A 79 -23.79 3.26 3.59
N LYS A 80 -24.54 4.12 2.89
CA LYS A 80 -24.01 4.94 1.79
C LYS A 80 -23.93 6.41 2.23
N PRO A 81 -22.91 7.17 1.80
CA PRO A 81 -21.74 6.72 1.03
C PRO A 81 -20.80 5.82 1.84
N PHE A 82 -19.90 5.10 1.15
CA PHE A 82 -18.81 4.30 1.71
C PHE A 82 -17.60 4.38 0.77
N ALA A 83 -16.42 3.96 1.24
CA ALA A 83 -15.13 4.14 0.59
C ALA A 83 -14.35 2.80 0.50
N PRO A 84 -14.79 1.84 -0.33
CA PRO A 84 -14.18 0.51 -0.39
C PRO A 84 -12.73 0.59 -0.90
N PRO A 85 -11.74 -0.05 -0.26
CA PRO A 85 -10.32 0.11 -0.60
C PRO A 85 -9.91 -0.75 -1.82
N ILE A 86 -10.49 -0.45 -2.98
CA ILE A 86 -10.30 -1.19 -4.24
C ILE A 86 -9.89 -0.21 -5.34
N GLU A 87 -8.71 -0.40 -5.94
CA GLU A 87 -8.12 0.54 -6.89
C GLU A 87 -9.04 0.94 -8.05
N SER A 88 -9.67 -0.05 -8.70
CA SER A 88 -10.54 0.16 -9.87
C SER A 88 -11.73 1.08 -9.61
N ILE A 89 -12.17 1.21 -8.36
CA ILE A 89 -13.22 2.17 -7.98
C ILE A 89 -12.73 3.62 -8.09
N TYR A 90 -11.43 3.86 -7.93
CA TYR A 90 -10.83 5.19 -7.90
C TYR A 90 -10.11 5.58 -9.19
N LYS A 91 -9.98 4.66 -10.15
CA LYS A 91 -9.35 4.91 -11.46
C LYS A 91 -10.39 4.83 -12.60
N PRO A 92 -10.13 5.46 -13.77
CA PRO A 92 -10.96 5.24 -14.95
C PRO A 92 -11.04 3.74 -15.27
N TRP A 93 -12.23 3.26 -15.60
CA TRP A 93 -12.46 1.82 -15.83
C TRP A 93 -11.56 1.26 -16.94
N THR A 94 -11.39 1.97 -18.05
CA THR A 94 -10.36 1.65 -19.05
C THR A 94 -9.85 2.91 -19.76
N GLY A 95 -8.55 2.94 -20.04
CA GLY A 95 -7.93 3.93 -20.92
C GLY A 95 -8.05 3.57 -22.40
N ASP A 96 -8.52 2.36 -22.73
CA ASP A 96 -8.61 1.88 -24.11
C ASP A 96 -9.82 2.49 -24.82
N GLU A 97 -9.54 3.37 -25.78
CA GLU A 97 -10.56 4.04 -26.58
C GLU A 97 -11.38 3.09 -27.45
N SER A 98 -10.86 1.88 -27.75
CA SER A 98 -11.53 0.88 -28.59
C SER A 98 -12.82 0.34 -27.95
N PHE A 99 -12.92 0.36 -26.62
CA PHE A 99 -14.13 -0.05 -25.91
C PHE A 99 -15.28 0.92 -26.18
N GLN A 100 -16.43 0.36 -26.56
CA GLN A 100 -17.65 1.10 -26.91
C GLN A 100 -18.68 1.11 -25.76
N VAL A 101 -18.19 1.15 -24.52
CA VAL A 101 -19.05 1.24 -23.32
C VAL A 101 -19.10 2.68 -22.80
N SER A 102 -20.28 3.11 -22.33
CA SER A 102 -20.53 4.48 -21.87
C SER A 102 -19.76 4.87 -20.60
N PHE A 103 -19.29 3.88 -19.83
CA PHE A 103 -18.57 4.07 -18.58
C PHE A 103 -17.05 3.95 -18.69
N LYS A 104 -16.48 3.84 -19.90
CA LYS A 104 -15.04 3.56 -20.10
C LYS A 104 -14.08 4.50 -19.35
N ALA A 105 -14.36 5.80 -19.37
CA ALA A 105 -13.55 6.81 -18.68
C ALA A 105 -14.09 7.17 -17.28
N GLN A 106 -15.10 6.45 -16.78
CA GLN A 106 -15.72 6.74 -15.49
C GLN A 106 -15.01 5.97 -14.37
N LYS A 107 -15.01 6.55 -13.17
CA LYS A 107 -14.62 5.90 -11.91
C LYS A 107 -15.83 5.19 -11.29
N GLY A 108 -15.60 4.37 -10.27
CA GLY A 108 -16.66 3.74 -9.48
C GLY A 108 -17.05 2.33 -9.92
N TYR A 109 -16.31 1.73 -10.85
CA TYR A 109 -16.58 0.40 -11.40
C TYR A 109 -15.45 -0.57 -11.06
N LEU A 110 -15.81 -1.77 -10.61
CA LEU A 110 -14.85 -2.86 -10.40
C LEU A 110 -14.32 -3.38 -11.74
N MET A 111 -13.23 -4.14 -11.67
CA MET A 111 -12.69 -4.89 -12.81
C MET A 111 -12.31 -4.00 -14.00
N GLY A 112 -11.68 -2.85 -13.72
CA GLY A 112 -11.06 -2.01 -14.74
C GLY A 112 -9.66 -2.51 -15.16
N ASP A 113 -8.95 -1.72 -15.96
CA ASP A 113 -7.59 -2.04 -16.44
C ASP A 113 -6.63 -2.40 -15.29
N SER A 114 -6.71 -1.69 -14.16
CA SER A 114 -5.89 -1.96 -12.97
C SER A 114 -6.10 -3.37 -12.42
N ALA A 115 -7.36 -3.77 -12.24
CA ALA A 115 -7.73 -5.08 -11.75
C ALA A 115 -7.23 -6.20 -12.66
N HIS A 116 -7.37 -6.03 -13.98
CA HIS A 116 -6.86 -6.98 -14.96
C HIS A 116 -5.33 -7.06 -14.98
N HIS A 117 -4.64 -5.94 -14.79
CA HIS A 117 -3.19 -5.93 -14.66
C HIS A 117 -2.72 -6.69 -13.41
N VAL A 118 -3.34 -6.47 -12.25
CA VAL A 118 -3.01 -7.19 -11.02
C VAL A 118 -3.28 -8.69 -11.16
N GLN A 119 -4.40 -9.09 -11.76
CA GLN A 119 -4.67 -10.51 -12.08
C GLN A 119 -3.59 -11.12 -12.97
N HIS A 120 -3.11 -10.38 -13.97
CA HIS A 120 -2.05 -10.85 -14.85
C HIS A 120 -0.73 -11.07 -14.08
N ILE A 121 -0.37 -10.13 -13.19
CA ILE A 121 0.84 -10.26 -12.37
C ILE A 121 0.74 -11.47 -11.45
N LEU A 122 -0.35 -11.61 -10.69
CA LEU A 122 -0.57 -12.73 -9.77
C LEU A 122 -0.49 -14.08 -10.51
N LYS A 123 -1.16 -14.19 -11.66
CA LYS A 123 -1.11 -15.38 -12.51
C LYS A 123 0.31 -15.68 -13.01
N SER A 124 1.09 -14.66 -13.35
CA SER A 124 2.45 -14.83 -13.83
C SER A 124 3.41 -15.37 -12.76
N PHE A 125 3.13 -15.09 -11.49
CA PHE A 125 3.84 -15.66 -10.35
C PHE A 125 3.23 -16.97 -9.82
N GLY A 126 2.10 -17.42 -10.38
CA GLY A 126 1.39 -18.60 -9.89
C GLY A 126 0.74 -18.39 -8.52
N LEU A 127 0.41 -17.14 -8.18
CA LEU A 127 -0.27 -16.78 -6.93
C LEU A 127 -1.78 -16.85 -7.12
N GLU A 128 -2.48 -17.41 -6.14
CA GLU A 128 -3.94 -17.53 -6.14
C GLU A 128 -4.59 -16.35 -5.41
N ILE A 129 -5.76 -15.93 -5.90
CA ILE A 129 -6.58 -14.91 -5.25
C ILE A 129 -7.59 -15.64 -4.36
N PRO A 130 -7.74 -15.26 -3.08
CA PRO A 130 -8.76 -15.85 -2.23
C PRO A 130 -10.17 -15.66 -2.85
N PRO A 131 -11.08 -16.65 -2.74
CA PRO A 131 -12.38 -16.62 -3.40
C PRO A 131 -13.17 -15.32 -3.17
N GLU A 132 -13.12 -14.77 -1.97
CA GLU A 132 -13.76 -13.51 -1.57
C GLU A 132 -13.27 -12.29 -2.35
N TYR A 133 -12.03 -12.31 -2.87
CA TYR A 133 -11.43 -11.20 -3.65
C TYR A 133 -11.46 -11.43 -5.16
N THR A 134 -12.11 -12.49 -5.66
CA THR A 134 -12.12 -12.83 -7.09
C THR A 134 -12.55 -11.66 -8.01
N MET A 135 -13.50 -10.84 -7.54
CA MET A 135 -14.02 -9.67 -8.27
C MET A 135 -13.33 -8.34 -7.91
N MET A 136 -12.30 -8.39 -7.06
CA MET A 136 -11.52 -7.24 -6.60
C MET A 136 -10.05 -7.67 -6.39
N PRO A 137 -9.38 -8.13 -7.47
CA PRO A 137 -7.98 -8.54 -7.44
C PRO A 137 -7.05 -7.38 -7.03
N ASP A 138 -7.51 -6.15 -7.21
CA ASP A 138 -6.85 -4.89 -6.89
C ASP A 138 -7.37 -4.28 -5.57
N HIS A 139 -7.87 -5.12 -4.66
CA HIS A 139 -8.13 -4.74 -3.28
C HIS A 139 -6.80 -4.39 -2.58
N LEU A 140 -6.79 -3.34 -1.74
CA LEU A 140 -5.57 -2.81 -1.12
C LEU A 140 -4.75 -3.88 -0.37
N ILE A 141 -5.42 -4.79 0.34
CA ILE A 141 -4.74 -5.95 1.00
C ILE A 141 -3.93 -6.76 -0.02
N ILE A 142 -4.53 -7.13 -1.15
CA ILE A 142 -3.87 -7.93 -2.20
C ILE A 142 -2.70 -7.15 -2.80
N LEU A 143 -2.87 -5.84 -3.02
CA LEU A 143 -1.79 -4.97 -3.50
C LEU A 143 -0.61 -4.93 -2.51
N LEU A 144 -0.89 -4.82 -1.21
CA LEU A 144 0.14 -4.81 -0.16
C LEU A 144 0.84 -6.16 -0.03
N GLU A 145 0.10 -7.27 -0.11
CA GLU A 145 0.67 -8.61 -0.09
C GLU A 145 1.56 -8.88 -1.32
N LEU A 146 1.10 -8.46 -2.51
CA LEU A 146 1.89 -8.57 -3.73
C LEU A 146 3.15 -7.70 -3.67
N LEU A 147 3.04 -6.47 -3.15
CA LEU A 147 4.21 -5.61 -2.94
C LEU A 147 5.19 -6.22 -1.94
N ALA A 148 4.69 -6.76 -0.83
CA ALA A 148 5.48 -7.45 0.19
C ALA A 148 6.21 -8.67 -0.42
N PHE A 149 5.52 -9.45 -1.27
CA PHE A 149 6.11 -10.56 -2.02
C PHE A 149 7.24 -10.10 -2.96
N LEU A 150 7.01 -9.03 -3.74
CA LEU A 150 8.02 -8.50 -4.66
C LEU A 150 9.27 -8.02 -3.91
N VAL A 151 9.09 -7.28 -2.82
CA VAL A 151 10.18 -6.81 -1.96
C VAL A 151 10.94 -7.98 -1.33
N GLY A 152 10.24 -8.93 -0.72
CA GLY A 152 10.84 -10.12 -0.11
C GLY A 152 11.63 -10.97 -1.12
N GLY A 153 11.09 -11.11 -2.33
CA GLY A 153 11.72 -11.79 -3.46
C GLY A 153 12.93 -11.07 -4.06
N GLY A 154 13.14 -9.79 -3.72
CA GLY A 154 14.22 -8.97 -4.30
C GLY A 154 13.91 -8.41 -5.69
N PHE A 155 12.64 -8.39 -6.10
CA PHE A 155 12.16 -7.77 -7.34
C PHE A 155 11.99 -6.26 -7.15
N GLU A 156 13.06 -5.57 -6.74
CA GLU A 156 12.97 -4.18 -6.28
C GLU A 156 12.53 -3.21 -7.38
N LYS A 157 13.00 -3.42 -8.61
CA LYS A 157 12.61 -2.59 -9.77
C LYS A 157 11.13 -2.76 -10.07
N GLU A 158 10.66 -4.00 -10.07
CA GLU A 158 9.26 -4.36 -10.30
C GLU A 158 8.37 -3.85 -9.15
N ALA A 159 8.82 -3.98 -7.90
CA ALA A 159 8.14 -3.43 -6.72
C ALA A 159 7.97 -1.91 -6.83
N LYS A 160 9.02 -1.17 -7.22
CA LYS A 160 8.94 0.28 -7.42
C LYS A 160 8.04 0.67 -8.58
N GLN A 161 8.05 -0.09 -9.67
CA GLN A 161 7.13 0.13 -10.78
C GLN A 161 5.68 -0.13 -10.35
N PHE A 162 5.44 -1.25 -9.67
CA PHE A 162 4.15 -1.61 -9.09
C PHE A 162 3.61 -0.53 -8.14
N CYS A 163 4.46 0.04 -7.28
CA CYS A 163 4.08 1.18 -6.43
C CYS A 163 3.56 2.38 -7.23
N ARG A 164 4.24 2.73 -8.33
CA ARG A 164 3.83 3.87 -9.18
C ARG A 164 2.52 3.59 -9.90
N ASP A 165 2.32 2.35 -10.33
CA ASP A 165 1.17 1.97 -11.16
C ASP A 165 -0.09 1.69 -10.34
N HIS A 166 0.05 1.22 -9.08
CA HIS A 166 -1.06 0.65 -8.30
C HIS A 166 -1.35 1.32 -6.95
N PHE A 167 -0.64 2.39 -6.57
CA PHE A 167 -0.92 3.12 -5.33
C PHE A 167 -1.12 4.64 -5.53
N ASP A 168 -1.23 5.10 -6.77
CA ASP A 168 -1.48 6.50 -7.13
C ASP A 168 -2.90 6.99 -6.76
N TRP A 169 -3.79 6.06 -6.40
CA TRP A 169 -5.19 6.30 -6.05
C TRP A 169 -5.46 6.47 -4.55
N LEU A 170 -4.48 6.17 -3.68
CA LEU A 170 -4.66 6.27 -2.22
C LEU A 170 -5.14 7.66 -1.75
N PRO A 171 -4.70 8.79 -2.34
CA PRO A 171 -5.23 10.10 -1.97
C PRO A 171 -6.74 10.26 -2.25
N ASP A 172 -7.27 9.56 -3.24
CA ASP A 172 -8.71 9.59 -3.54
C ASP A 172 -9.51 8.69 -2.58
N LEU A 173 -8.93 7.58 -2.12
CA LEU A 173 -9.49 6.78 -1.02
C LEU A 173 -9.54 7.59 0.29
N GLN A 174 -8.46 8.31 0.62
CA GLN A 174 -8.41 9.18 1.79
C GLN A 174 -9.55 10.22 1.77
N LYS A 175 -9.70 10.95 0.65
CA LYS A 175 -10.81 11.92 0.49
C LYS A 175 -12.18 11.25 0.63
N ALA A 176 -12.34 10.04 0.11
CA ALA A 176 -13.59 9.31 0.20
C ALA A 176 -13.93 8.94 1.66
N ILE A 177 -12.95 8.50 2.46
CA ILE A 177 -13.12 8.21 3.89
C ILE A 177 -13.40 9.50 4.68
N GLU A 178 -12.68 10.59 4.40
CA GLU A 178 -12.87 11.89 5.06
C GLU A 178 -14.29 12.45 4.86
N ALA A 179 -14.89 12.20 3.69
CA ALA A 179 -16.25 12.63 3.37
C ALA A 179 -17.36 11.79 4.06
N LEU A 180 -17.03 10.68 4.73
CA LEU A 180 -18.01 9.84 5.38
C LEU A 180 -18.46 10.44 6.73
N PRO A 181 -19.74 10.31 7.11
CA PRO A 181 -20.25 10.78 8.40
C PRO A 181 -19.94 9.80 9.55
N VAL A 182 -18.79 9.11 9.50
CA VAL A 182 -18.36 8.10 10.49
C VAL A 182 -16.90 8.31 10.89
N ASN A 183 -16.47 7.68 11.99
CA ASN A 183 -15.10 7.78 12.45
C ASN A 183 -14.16 6.91 11.58
N GLY A 184 -13.54 7.53 10.57
CA GLY A 184 -12.52 6.90 9.72
C GLY A 184 -11.07 7.24 10.07
N ARG A 185 -10.81 7.92 11.21
CA ARG A 185 -9.49 8.51 11.51
C ARG A 185 -8.35 7.49 11.55
N LEU A 186 -8.60 6.33 12.16
CA LEU A 186 -7.61 5.26 12.23
C LEU A 186 -7.17 4.78 10.84
N PHE A 187 -8.12 4.63 9.91
CA PHE A 187 -7.81 4.24 8.53
C PHE A 187 -7.08 5.36 7.77
N MET A 188 -7.44 6.62 8.01
CA MET A 188 -6.72 7.77 7.45
C MET A 188 -5.28 7.83 7.94
N ALA A 189 -5.04 7.59 9.23
CA ALA A 189 -3.70 7.51 9.79
C ALA A 189 -2.89 6.36 9.15
N ALA A 190 -3.50 5.17 9.00
CA ALA A 190 -2.86 4.03 8.34
C ALA A 190 -2.50 4.32 6.87
N LEU A 191 -3.40 4.99 6.13
CA LEU A 191 -3.14 5.41 4.74
C LEU A 191 -2.02 6.45 4.65
N ALA A 192 -1.99 7.43 5.56
CA ALA A 192 -0.94 8.43 5.59
C ALA A 192 0.44 7.80 5.88
N GLU A 193 0.51 6.84 6.80
CA GLU A 193 1.75 6.09 7.05
C GLU A 193 2.16 5.22 5.86
N LEU A 194 1.20 4.55 5.21
CA LEU A 194 1.46 3.79 4.00
C LEU A 194 2.01 4.68 2.87
N GLU A 195 1.38 5.81 2.58
CA GLU A 195 1.86 6.74 1.55
C GLU A 195 3.25 7.28 1.88
N GLY A 196 3.50 7.63 3.13
CA GLY A 196 4.81 8.06 3.60
C GLY A 196 5.89 6.99 3.42
N LEU A 197 5.56 5.73 3.70
CA LEU A 197 6.45 4.59 3.47
C LEU A 197 6.72 4.37 1.97
N LEU A 198 5.68 4.36 1.14
CA LEU A 198 5.79 4.15 -0.30
C LEU A 198 6.63 5.24 -0.97
N GLN A 199 6.43 6.51 -0.59
CA GLN A 199 7.26 7.62 -1.08
C GLN A 199 8.72 7.45 -0.67
N ALA A 200 8.99 7.07 0.58
CA ALA A 200 10.35 6.85 1.05
C ALA A 200 11.03 5.69 0.30
N PHE A 201 10.31 4.59 0.06
CA PHE A 201 10.78 3.44 -0.71
C PHE A 201 11.09 3.81 -2.17
N LEU A 202 10.20 4.55 -2.85
CA LEU A 202 10.40 5.02 -4.21
C LEU A 202 11.64 5.93 -4.35
N ASN A 203 11.98 6.68 -3.30
CA ASN A 203 13.08 7.65 -3.28
C ASN A 203 14.43 7.08 -2.84
N GLN A 204 14.51 5.82 -2.37
CA GLN A 204 15.78 5.24 -1.89
C GLN A 204 16.89 5.21 -2.97
N ASP A 205 16.54 5.07 -4.26
CA ASP A 205 17.53 5.01 -5.36
C ASP A 205 18.20 6.36 -5.66
N GLN A 206 17.59 7.49 -5.28
CA GLN A 206 18.15 8.81 -5.59
C GLN A 206 19.37 9.16 -4.74
N LYS A 207 19.66 8.41 -3.67
CA LYS A 207 20.83 8.65 -2.79
C LYS A 207 22.09 7.89 -3.22
N HIS A 208 22.01 7.04 -4.24
CA HIS A 208 23.16 6.34 -4.83
C HIS A 208 23.30 6.65 -6.33
N GLY A 209 23.17 7.93 -6.70
CA GLY A 209 23.65 8.43 -7.98
C GLY A 209 25.18 8.20 -8.11
N PRO A 210 25.70 7.96 -9.32
CA PRO A 210 27.01 7.37 -9.52
C PRO A 210 28.10 8.24 -8.86
N LEU A 211 29.02 7.59 -8.15
CA LEU A 211 30.33 8.16 -7.84
C LEU A 211 30.85 8.80 -9.13
N GLN A 212 30.85 10.14 -9.18
CA GLN A 212 31.57 10.86 -10.20
C GLN A 212 33.02 10.43 -10.06
N GLU A 213 33.45 9.55 -10.96
CA GLU A 213 34.84 9.18 -11.10
C GLU A 213 35.64 10.48 -11.20
N MET A 214 36.50 10.69 -10.22
CA MET A 214 37.52 11.72 -10.22
C MET A 214 38.46 11.44 -11.40
N ILE A 215 38.11 11.97 -12.57
CA ILE A 215 39.08 12.15 -13.64
C ILE A 215 39.92 13.36 -13.25
N GLU A 216 41.01 13.12 -12.50
CA GLU A 216 42.15 14.04 -12.54
C GLU A 216 42.78 13.93 -13.93
N PRO A 217 42.83 15.00 -14.74
CA PRO A 217 43.67 14.99 -15.92
C PRO A 217 45.13 15.07 -15.45
N ALA A 218 45.86 14.01 -15.76
CA ALA A 218 47.30 13.91 -15.61
C ALA A 218 47.99 15.18 -16.12
N ARG A 219 48.80 15.79 -15.25
CA ARG A 219 49.79 16.82 -15.62
C ARG A 219 50.74 16.21 -16.64
N PHE A 220 50.62 16.59 -17.91
CA PHE A 220 51.70 16.43 -18.87
C PHE A 220 52.70 17.57 -18.65
N LEU A 221 53.82 17.22 -18.03
CA LEU A 221 55.08 17.93 -18.23
C LEU A 221 55.58 17.53 -19.62
N ASN A 222 55.60 18.49 -20.54
CA ASN A 222 56.71 18.80 -21.46
C ASN A 222 56.30 19.97 -22.37
#